data_AF-A0A3M1XZY2-F1
#
_entry.id   AF-A0A3M1XZY2-F1
#
_cell.length_a   1.000
_cell.length_b   1.000
_cell.length_c   1.000
_cell.angle_alpha   90.00
_cell.angle_beta   90.00
_cell.angle_gamma   90.00
#
_symmetry.space_group_name_H-M   'P 1'
#
loop_
_entity.id
_entity.type
_entity.pdbx_description
1 polymer ?
#
loop_
_entity_poly.entity_id
_entity_poly.type
_entity_poly.pdbx_seq_one_letter_code
_entity_poly.pdbx_strand_id
1 'polypeptide(L)'
;MASDCLPLSSKELGRIRQMVQVPLVLKGVLSAEDALKCVEAGADAIMVSNHGAHTLDYLPHPLQVMDEIVQAVAGKVEIFVDGGFRRGSDVLKGLAFGARLVGLGRPILYGLAAAGKDGVQSVVEIVTEELRRLMTMVGCARVEQISKRILIEEA
;
A
#
# COMPACT_ATOMS: atom_id res chain seq x y z
N MET A 1 18.02 -16.83 -11.15
CA MET A 1 18.29 -16.24 -9.82
C MET A 1 18.64 -14.78 -10.07
N ALA A 2 17.95 -13.83 -9.43
CA ALA A 2 18.30 -12.41 -9.52
C ALA A 2 19.62 -12.20 -8.79
N SER A 3 20.75 -12.24 -9.50
CA SER A 3 22.09 -12.21 -8.90
C SER A 3 22.55 -10.79 -8.55
N ASP A 4 21.97 -9.76 -9.15
CA ASP A 4 22.57 -8.42 -9.16
C ASP A 4 21.67 -7.32 -8.59
N CYS A 5 20.52 -7.65 -7.98
CA CYS A 5 19.53 -6.68 -7.45
C CYS A 5 19.10 -5.58 -8.44
N LEU A 6 19.31 -5.78 -9.74
CA LEU A 6 18.94 -4.82 -10.77
C LEU A 6 17.41 -4.71 -10.85
N PRO A 7 16.86 -3.48 -10.98
CA PRO A 7 15.44 -3.30 -11.21
C PRO A 7 15.04 -3.95 -12.53
N LEU A 8 13.86 -4.58 -12.53
CA LEU A 8 13.37 -5.25 -13.73
C LEU A 8 12.94 -4.24 -14.81
N SER A 9 13.36 -4.55 -16.03
CA SER A 9 12.72 -4.25 -17.29
C SER A 9 11.22 -3.99 -17.33
N SER A 10 10.68 -2.92 -17.97
CA SER A 10 9.26 -2.97 -18.41
C SER A 10 9.00 -4.20 -19.30
N LYS A 11 9.98 -4.58 -20.15
CA LYS A 11 9.93 -5.81 -20.96
C LYS A 11 9.93 -7.08 -20.11
N GLU A 12 10.68 -7.11 -19.02
CA GLU A 12 10.76 -8.26 -18.12
C GLU A 12 9.48 -8.39 -17.28
N LEU A 13 8.95 -7.26 -16.78
CA LEU A 13 7.64 -7.22 -16.14
C LEU A 13 6.53 -7.69 -17.09
N GLY A 14 6.56 -7.27 -18.36
CA GLY A 14 5.62 -7.74 -19.38
C GLY A 14 5.71 -9.26 -19.64
N ARG A 15 6.90 -9.85 -19.56
CA ARG A 15 7.06 -11.32 -19.60
C ARG A 15 6.44 -11.99 -18.37
N ILE A 16 6.60 -11.41 -17.18
CA ILE A 16 5.94 -11.91 -15.96
C ILE A 16 4.43 -11.87 -16.11
N ARG A 17 3.87 -10.76 -16.62
CA ARG A 17 2.43 -10.64 -16.91
C ARG A 17 1.91 -11.75 -17.81
N GLN A 18 2.66 -12.17 -18.84
CA GLN A 18 2.26 -13.26 -19.73
C GLN A 18 2.19 -14.63 -19.01
N MET A 19 3.02 -14.83 -17.99
CA MET A 19 3.05 -16.07 -17.21
C MET A 19 1.98 -16.12 -16.11
N VAL A 20 1.51 -14.96 -15.64
CA VAL A 20 0.53 -14.85 -14.55
C VAL A 20 -0.87 -14.67 -15.14
N GLN A 21 -1.80 -15.57 -14.81
CA GLN A 21 -3.19 -15.55 -15.31
C GLN A 21 -4.20 -15.06 -14.26
N VAL A 22 -3.73 -14.70 -13.07
CA VAL A 22 -4.50 -14.13 -11.97
C VAL A 22 -4.16 -12.64 -11.81
N PRO A 23 -4.84 -11.87 -10.94
CA PRO A 23 -4.46 -10.50 -10.67
C PRO A 23 -2.97 -10.39 -10.27
N LEU A 24 -2.22 -9.54 -10.98
CA LEU A 24 -0.81 -9.29 -10.77
C LEU A 24 -0.63 -7.97 -10.01
N VAL A 25 -0.05 -8.07 -8.82
CA VAL A 25 0.34 -6.91 -8.01
C VAL A 25 1.85 -6.75 -8.04
N LEU A 26 2.33 -5.60 -8.51
CA LEU A 26 3.76 -5.26 -8.47
C LEU A 26 4.05 -4.45 -7.21
N LYS A 27 4.94 -4.96 -6.36
CA LYS A 27 5.24 -4.40 -5.02
C LYS A 27 6.64 -3.83 -4.97
N GLY A 28 6.78 -2.69 -4.29
CA GLY A 28 8.05 -1.98 -4.16
C GLY A 28 8.11 -0.67 -4.93
N VAL A 29 6.95 -0.18 -5.40
CA VAL A 29 6.87 1.06 -6.18
C VAL A 29 6.99 2.25 -5.24
N LEU A 30 7.94 3.13 -5.50
CA LEU A 30 8.19 4.33 -4.68
C LEU A 30 8.40 5.60 -5.52
N SER A 31 8.08 5.53 -6.81
CA SER A 31 8.18 6.67 -7.72
C SER A 31 7.05 6.64 -8.75
N ALA A 32 6.66 7.82 -9.24
CA ALA A 32 5.72 7.95 -10.36
C ALA A 32 6.21 7.24 -11.63
N GLU A 33 7.51 7.28 -11.92
CA GLU A 33 8.12 6.64 -13.08
C GLU A 33 7.92 5.12 -13.04
N ASP A 34 8.21 4.49 -11.91
CA ASP A 34 8.06 3.04 -11.77
C ASP A 34 6.59 2.62 -11.71
N ALA A 35 5.71 3.48 -11.19
CA ALA A 35 4.26 3.26 -11.25
C ALA A 35 3.77 3.20 -12.70
N LEU A 36 4.23 4.12 -13.56
CA LEU A 36 3.91 4.10 -15.00
C LEU A 36 4.46 2.86 -15.70
N LYS A 37 5.70 2.44 -15.40
CA LYS A 37 6.27 1.19 -15.92
C LYS A 37 5.42 -0.02 -15.53
N CYS A 38 4.90 -0.05 -14.30
CA CYS A 38 4.01 -1.12 -13.83
C CYS A 38 2.69 -1.15 -14.62
N VAL A 39 2.12 0.03 -14.89
CA VAL A 39 0.90 0.18 -15.72
C VAL A 39 1.16 -0.33 -17.14
N GLU A 40 2.25 0.11 -17.77
CA GLU A 40 2.65 -0.33 -19.12
C GLU A 40 2.88 -1.84 -19.21
N ALA A 41 3.40 -2.45 -18.13
CA ALA A 41 3.62 -3.88 -18.04
C ALA A 41 2.33 -4.70 -17.81
N GLY A 42 1.18 -4.06 -17.61
CA GLY A 42 -0.11 -4.72 -17.40
C GLY A 42 -0.35 -5.22 -15.98
N ALA A 43 0.20 -4.53 -14.97
CA ALA A 43 -0.18 -4.79 -13.59
C ALA A 43 -1.67 -4.48 -13.35
N ASP A 44 -2.35 -5.28 -12.53
CA ASP A 44 -3.72 -4.99 -12.11
C ASP A 44 -3.75 -4.04 -10.90
N ALA A 45 -2.71 -4.12 -10.07
CA ALA A 45 -2.47 -3.22 -8.95
C ALA A 45 -0.98 -2.98 -8.72
N ILE A 46 -0.68 -1.88 -8.04
CA ILE A 46 0.66 -1.61 -7.50
C ILE A 46 0.60 -1.52 -5.99
N MET A 47 1.67 -1.94 -5.32
CA MET A 47 1.83 -1.79 -3.88
C MET A 47 2.98 -0.82 -3.58
N VAL A 48 2.61 0.37 -3.11
CA VAL A 48 3.53 1.41 -2.67
C VAL A 48 4.15 0.98 -1.34
N SER A 49 5.44 0.66 -1.39
CA SER A 49 6.09 -0.07 -0.28
C SER A 49 7.59 0.11 -0.33
N ASN A 50 8.19 0.46 0.80
CA ASN A 50 9.64 0.39 1.02
C ASN A 50 10.06 -0.92 1.71
N HIS A 51 9.26 -1.97 1.54
CA HIS A 51 9.45 -3.28 2.18
C HIS A 51 9.50 -3.20 3.72
N GLY A 52 8.77 -2.25 4.30
CA GLY A 52 8.81 -1.99 5.73
C GLY A 52 10.13 -1.41 6.22
N ALA A 53 10.81 -0.61 5.40
CA ALA A 53 12.12 -0.02 5.66
C ALA A 53 13.21 -1.05 5.94
N HIS A 54 13.21 -2.15 5.17
CA HIS A 54 14.18 -3.25 5.31
C HIS A 54 15.15 -3.36 4.13
N THR A 55 14.75 -2.92 2.93
CA THR A 55 15.53 -3.19 1.70
C THR A 55 16.68 -2.21 1.50
N LEU A 56 16.39 -0.91 1.47
CA LEU A 56 17.38 0.14 1.26
C LEU A 56 17.10 1.26 2.27
N ASP A 57 18.14 1.67 2.99
CA ASP A 57 18.07 2.77 3.95
C ASP A 57 17.88 4.11 3.21
N TYR A 58 17.29 5.10 3.89
CA TYR A 58 16.92 6.42 3.34
C TYR A 58 15.88 6.43 2.20
N LEU A 59 15.17 5.32 1.96
CA LEU A 59 13.98 5.35 1.12
C LEU A 59 12.87 6.19 1.78
N PRO A 60 12.03 6.88 0.99
CA PRO A 60 10.91 7.64 1.53
C PRO A 60 9.92 6.71 2.25
N HIS A 61 9.16 7.30 3.17
CA HIS A 61 7.97 6.65 3.69
C HIS A 61 6.94 6.51 2.55
N PRO A 62 6.24 5.38 2.40
CA PRO A 62 5.30 5.15 1.29
C PRO A 62 4.25 6.25 1.11
N LEU A 63 3.73 6.82 2.21
CA LEU A 63 2.80 7.96 2.14
C LEU A 63 3.39 9.25 1.53
N GLN A 64 4.71 9.45 1.55
CA GLN A 64 5.35 10.66 1.01
C GLN A 64 5.34 10.70 -0.52
N VAL A 65 5.16 9.55 -1.18
CA VAL A 65 5.17 9.42 -2.65
C VAL A 65 3.80 9.11 -3.23
N MET A 66 2.75 9.05 -2.38
CA MET A 66 1.41 8.68 -2.84
C MET A 66 0.83 9.68 -3.83
N ASP A 67 1.04 10.98 -3.61
CA ASP A 67 0.44 12.03 -4.45
C ASP A 67 0.90 11.96 -5.89
N GLU A 68 2.22 11.87 -6.09
CA GLU A 68 2.81 11.74 -7.42
C GLU A 68 2.39 10.42 -8.10
N ILE A 69 2.30 9.31 -7.35
CA ILE A 69 1.93 8.00 -7.88
C ILE A 69 0.44 7.98 -8.29
N VAL A 70 -0.44 8.46 -7.43
CA VAL A 70 -1.89 8.52 -7.70
C VAL A 70 -2.15 9.38 -8.94
N GLN A 71 -1.49 10.54 -9.03
CA GLN A 71 -1.60 11.41 -10.19
C GLN A 71 -1.07 10.73 -11.46
N ALA A 72 0.08 10.06 -11.38
CA ALA A 72 0.71 9.43 -12.55
C ALA A 72 -0.11 8.26 -13.10
N VAL A 73 -0.62 7.37 -12.25
CA VAL A 73 -1.40 6.21 -12.72
C VAL A 73 -2.80 6.58 -13.17
N ALA A 74 -3.35 7.71 -12.70
CA ALA A 74 -4.64 8.26 -13.13
C ALA A 74 -5.78 7.22 -13.17
N GLY A 75 -5.83 6.34 -12.15
CA GLY A 75 -6.86 5.29 -12.02
C GLY A 75 -6.71 4.09 -12.97
N LYS A 76 -5.60 3.97 -13.71
CA LYS A 76 -5.36 2.83 -14.61
C LYS A 76 -5.06 1.50 -13.88
N VAL A 77 -4.63 1.58 -12.62
CA VAL A 77 -4.35 0.43 -11.75
C VAL A 77 -4.82 0.74 -10.33
N GLU A 78 -5.17 -0.30 -9.58
CA GLU A 78 -5.46 -0.16 -8.15
C GLU A 78 -4.16 0.13 -7.37
N ILE A 79 -4.26 0.96 -6.33
CA ILE A 79 -3.11 1.30 -5.48
C ILE A 79 -3.30 0.68 -4.10
N PHE A 80 -2.33 -0.11 -3.66
CA PHE A 80 -2.20 -0.59 -2.29
C PHE A 80 -1.00 0.08 -1.64
N VAL A 81 -0.98 0.15 -0.30
CA VAL A 81 0.15 0.73 0.44
C VAL A 81 0.48 -0.10 1.68
N ASP A 82 1.76 -0.24 2.02
CA ASP A 82 2.21 -0.79 3.31
C ASP A 82 3.37 0.04 3.88
N GLY A 83 3.94 -0.40 5.01
CA GLY A 83 5.10 0.24 5.64
C GLY A 83 4.69 1.22 6.74
N GLY A 84 5.08 0.94 7.98
CA GLY A 84 4.84 1.85 9.11
C GLY A 84 3.43 1.85 9.73
N PHE A 85 2.38 1.39 9.04
CA PHE A 85 1.00 1.38 9.57
C PHE A 85 0.82 0.52 10.82
N ARG A 86 0.25 1.09 11.90
CA ARG A 86 0.02 0.39 13.19
C ARG A 86 -1.37 0.63 13.79
N ARG A 87 -2.01 1.75 13.48
CA ARG A 87 -3.29 2.17 14.04
C ARG A 87 -4.35 2.37 12.96
N GLY A 88 -5.62 2.38 13.36
CA GLY A 88 -6.73 2.74 12.48
C GLY A 88 -6.58 4.14 11.87
N SER A 89 -5.91 5.07 12.56
CA SER A 89 -5.59 6.41 12.02
C SER A 89 -4.59 6.37 10.87
N ASP A 90 -3.64 5.43 10.92
CA ASP A 90 -2.67 5.27 9.84
C ASP A 90 -3.39 4.70 8.62
N VAL A 91 -4.23 3.68 8.82
CA VAL A 91 -5.06 3.09 7.77
C VAL A 91 -5.95 4.16 7.13
N LEU A 92 -6.63 4.98 7.94
CA LEU A 92 -7.46 6.08 7.46
C LEU A 92 -6.67 7.05 6.57
N LYS A 93 -5.44 7.41 6.97
CA LYS A 93 -4.56 8.26 6.16
C LYS A 93 -4.18 7.59 4.84
N GLY A 94 -3.78 6.31 4.87
CA GLY A 94 -3.44 5.57 3.65
C GLY A 94 -4.59 5.54 2.64
N LEU A 95 -5.81 5.28 3.12
CA LEU A 95 -7.02 5.33 2.30
C LEU A 95 -7.29 6.76 1.78
N ALA A 96 -7.13 7.79 2.61
CA ALA A 96 -7.32 9.18 2.22
C ALA A 96 -6.31 9.66 1.16
N PHE A 97 -5.09 9.11 1.17
CA PHE A 97 -4.08 9.32 0.13
C PHE A 97 -4.36 8.53 -1.17
N GLY A 98 -5.51 7.85 -1.29
CA GLY A 98 -5.94 7.19 -2.53
C GLY A 98 -5.60 5.71 -2.63
N ALA A 99 -5.11 5.08 -1.55
CA ALA A 99 -4.95 3.63 -1.54
C ALA A 99 -6.33 2.93 -1.42
N ARG A 100 -6.51 1.85 -2.16
CA ARG A 100 -7.64 0.91 -2.04
C ARG A 100 -7.49 -0.04 -0.85
N LEU A 101 -6.25 -0.44 -0.54
CA LEU A 101 -5.91 -1.35 0.57
C LEU A 101 -4.66 -0.88 1.32
N VAL A 102 -4.64 -1.14 2.63
CA VAL A 102 -3.49 -0.88 3.50
C VAL A 102 -3.00 -2.19 4.12
N GLY A 103 -1.73 -2.52 3.90
CA GLY A 103 -1.09 -3.75 4.37
C GLY A 103 -0.44 -3.60 5.75
N LEU A 104 -0.59 -4.65 6.57
CA LEU A 104 0.10 -4.79 7.86
C LEU A 104 1.09 -5.96 7.80
N GLY A 105 2.38 -5.67 8.01
CA GLY A 105 3.43 -6.70 8.08
C GLY A 105 3.73 -7.12 9.51
N ARG A 106 4.67 -6.41 10.16
CA ARG A 106 5.14 -6.73 11.53
C ARG A 106 4.03 -6.88 12.58
N PRO A 107 2.97 -6.06 12.63
CA PRO A 107 1.89 -6.25 13.61
C PRO A 107 1.24 -7.63 13.54
N ILE A 108 1.07 -8.18 12.34
CA ILE A 108 0.52 -9.53 12.15
C ILE A 108 1.47 -10.58 12.73
N LEU A 109 2.77 -10.45 12.48
CA LEU A 109 3.78 -11.36 13.04
C LEU A 109 3.85 -11.28 14.57
N TYR A 110 3.69 -10.09 15.15
CA TYR A 110 3.66 -9.91 16.60
C TYR A 110 2.41 -10.52 17.23
N GLY A 111 1.24 -10.35 16.61
CA GLY A 111 0.02 -11.03 17.04
C GLY A 111 0.18 -12.55 16.99
N LEU A 112 0.74 -13.06 15.90
CA LEU A 112 1.04 -14.48 15.75
C LEU A 112 1.96 -15.02 16.86
N ALA A 113 3.02 -14.29 17.19
CA ALA A 113 3.94 -14.69 18.27
C ALA A 113 3.30 -14.62 19.65
N ALA A 114 2.40 -13.66 19.89
CA ALA A 114 1.78 -13.44 21.20
C ALA A 114 0.70 -14.49 21.53
N ALA A 115 -0.15 -14.85 20.57
CA ALA A 115 -1.30 -15.73 20.81
C ALA A 115 -1.71 -16.54 19.57
N GLY A 116 -0.77 -16.86 18.68
CA GLY A 116 -1.05 -17.67 17.50
C GLY A 116 -2.11 -17.03 16.60
N LYS A 117 -3.05 -17.85 16.12
CA LYS A 117 -4.16 -17.42 15.29
C LYS A 117 -4.99 -16.30 15.96
N ASP A 118 -5.29 -16.44 17.25
CA ASP A 118 -6.16 -15.51 17.96
C ASP A 118 -5.50 -14.14 18.12
N GLY A 119 -4.16 -14.11 18.26
CA GLY A 119 -3.39 -12.87 18.26
C GLY A 119 -3.38 -12.17 16.91
N VAL A 120 -3.27 -12.91 15.80
CA VAL A 120 -3.44 -12.34 14.44
C VAL A 120 -4.83 -11.73 14.27
N GLN A 121 -5.87 -12.49 14.66
CA GLN A 121 -7.26 -12.03 14.59
C GLN A 121 -7.46 -10.76 15.43
N SER A 122 -6.96 -10.74 16.66
CA SER A 122 -7.05 -9.59 17.56
C SER A 122 -6.42 -8.32 16.97
N VAL A 123 -5.24 -8.44 16.34
CA VAL A 123 -4.59 -7.30 15.68
C VAL A 123 -5.47 -6.72 14.57
N VAL A 124 -6.04 -7.57 13.73
CA VAL A 124 -6.92 -7.14 12.63
C VAL A 124 -8.19 -6.49 13.18
N GLU A 125 -8.82 -7.07 14.20
CA GLU A 125 -10.03 -6.55 14.84
C GLU A 125 -9.77 -5.18 15.48
N ILE A 126 -8.70 -5.02 16.26
CA ILE A 126 -8.36 -3.75 16.92
C ILE A 126 -8.18 -2.63 15.89
N VAL A 127 -7.39 -2.86 14.84
CA VAL A 127 -7.15 -1.85 13.80
C VAL A 127 -8.46 -1.53 13.05
N THR A 128 -9.30 -2.52 12.81
CA THR A 128 -10.60 -2.34 12.14
C THR A 128 -11.57 -1.52 13.00
N GLU A 129 -11.65 -1.79 14.31
CA GLU A 129 -12.46 -1.01 15.25
C GLU A 129 -11.98 0.44 15.37
N GLU A 130 -10.66 0.65 15.44
CA GLU A 130 -10.08 1.99 15.44
C GLU A 130 -10.43 2.75 14.14
N LEU A 131 -10.29 2.11 12.97
CA LEU A 131 -10.67 2.71 11.70
C LEU A 131 -12.15 3.10 11.67
N ARG A 132 -13.05 2.19 12.08
CA ARG A 132 -14.51 2.45 12.11
C ARG A 132 -14.87 3.63 13.01
N ARG A 133 -14.24 3.72 14.19
CA ARG A 133 -14.43 4.85 15.11
C ARG A 133 -14.00 6.16 14.47
N LEU A 134 -12.83 6.19 13.85
CA LEU A 134 -12.31 7.40 13.21
C LEU A 134 -13.13 7.81 11.99
N MET A 135 -13.55 6.86 11.16
CA MET A 135 -14.49 7.09 10.05
C MET A 135 -15.77 7.79 10.51
N THR A 136 -16.32 7.39 11.66
CA THR A 136 -17.48 8.05 12.27
C THR A 136 -17.15 9.50 12.66
N MET A 137 -15.99 9.74 13.27
CA MET A 137 -15.57 11.07 13.69
C MET A 137 -15.32 12.03 12.51
N VAL A 138 -14.88 11.53 11.37
CA VAL A 138 -14.65 12.33 10.15
C VAL A 138 -15.83 12.31 9.18
N GLY A 139 -16.99 11.81 9.61
CA GLY A 139 -18.22 11.83 8.81
C GLY A 139 -18.19 10.95 7.54
N CYS A 140 -17.42 9.87 7.55
CA CYS A 140 -17.33 8.92 6.45
C CYS A 140 -18.07 7.62 6.82
N ALA A 141 -19.28 7.43 6.29
CA ALA A 141 -20.10 6.25 6.56
C ALA A 141 -19.61 4.99 5.80
N ARG A 142 -18.88 5.18 4.69
CA ARG A 142 -18.31 4.11 3.87
C ARG A 142 -16.86 4.39 3.53
N VAL A 143 -16.08 3.33 3.32
CA VAL A 143 -14.64 3.45 3.01
C VAL A 143 -14.42 4.25 1.73
N GLU A 144 -15.31 4.11 0.75
CA GLU A 144 -15.25 4.83 -0.53
C GLU A 144 -15.46 6.35 -0.39
N GLN A 145 -15.92 6.83 0.77
CA GLN A 145 -16.10 8.26 1.04
C GLN A 145 -14.83 8.89 1.65
N ILE A 146 -13.85 8.08 2.03
CA ILE A 146 -12.56 8.55 2.54
C ILE A 146 -11.79 9.16 1.36
N SER A 147 -11.34 10.40 1.53
CA SER A 147 -10.56 11.12 0.52
C SER A 147 -9.65 12.13 1.19
N LYS A 148 -8.75 12.74 0.42
CA LYS A 148 -7.80 13.75 0.90
C LYS A 148 -8.41 14.90 1.72
N ARG A 149 -9.70 15.21 1.56
CA ARG A 149 -10.39 16.28 2.30
C ARG A 149 -10.32 16.16 3.83
N ILE A 150 -10.03 14.96 4.35
CA ILE A 150 -9.91 14.73 5.80
C ILE A 150 -8.47 14.92 6.31
N LEU A 151 -7.52 15.14 5.41
CA LEU A 151 -6.13 15.43 5.73
C LEU A 151 -5.93 16.94 5.82
N ILE A 152 -4.94 17.34 6.62
CA ILE A 152 -4.50 18.74 6.67
C ILE A 152 -3.53 18.94 5.51
N GLU A 153 -3.76 19.97 4.70
CA GLU A 153 -2.82 20.41 3.67
C GLU A 153 -1.84 21.40 4.30
N GLU A 154 -0.56 21.33 3.92
CA GLU A 154 0.37 22.43 4.22
C GLU A 154 -0.04 23.64 3.38
N ALA A 155 -0.20 24.78 4.05
CA ALA A 155 -0.58 26.06 3.44
C ALA A 155 0.58 26.70 2.67
#